data_AF-A0A561UKP4-F1
#
_entry.id   AF-A0A561UKP4-F1
#
_cell.length_a   1.000
_cell.length_b   1.000
_cell.length_c   1.000
_cell.angle_alpha   90.00
_cell.angle_beta   90.00
_cell.angle_gamma   90.00
#
_symmetry.space_group_name_H-M   'P 1'
#
loop_
_entity.id
_entity.type
_entity.pdbx_description
1 polymer ?
#
loop_
_entity_poly.entity_id
_entity_poly.type
_entity_poly.pdbx_seq_one_letter_code
_entity_poly.pdbx_strand_id
1 'polypeptide(L)'
;MTAIRTAEARVITLTIEGPPDLANWDGKFHIVPTTVEIDYRWEHPDHHDSWYQPGGASIKVTGPRRLKSGGIGQQECTFEYHRTAGRECPAWLIELVAQHLPKGWDQ
;
A
#
# COMPACT_ATOMS: atom_id res chain seq x y z
N MET A 1 28.69 19.70 8.94
CA MET A 1 27.84 19.55 7.74
C MET A 1 26.96 18.34 7.95
N THR A 2 25.68 18.53 8.19
CA THR A 2 24.71 17.42 8.29
C THR A 2 24.43 16.94 6.88
N ALA A 3 24.65 15.66 6.59
CA ALA A 3 24.38 15.11 5.27
C ALA A 3 22.89 15.24 4.97
N ILE A 4 22.53 15.96 3.90
CA ILE A 4 21.16 16.04 3.40
C ILE A 4 20.79 14.63 2.95
N ARG A 5 19.82 14.00 3.61
CA ARG A 5 19.23 12.76 3.09
C ARG A 5 18.52 13.11 1.78
N THR A 6 19.01 12.56 0.67
CA THR A 6 18.33 12.63 -0.63
C THR A 6 16.99 11.91 -0.52
N ALA A 7 15.97 12.35 -1.27
CA ALA A 7 14.70 11.63 -1.35
C ALA A 7 14.97 10.18 -1.77
N GLU A 8 14.36 9.22 -1.06
CA GLU A 8 14.56 7.79 -1.28
C GLU A 8 13.21 7.14 -1.60
N ALA A 9 13.18 6.25 -2.60
CA ALA A 9 12.00 5.44 -2.92
C ALA A 9 12.36 3.96 -2.83
N ARG A 10 11.49 3.16 -2.23
CA ARG A 10 11.62 1.71 -2.11
C ARG A 10 10.31 1.03 -2.43
N VAL A 11 10.36 0.07 -3.33
CA VAL A 11 9.21 -0.77 -3.69
C VAL A 11 9.44 -2.18 -3.20
N ILE A 12 8.47 -2.72 -2.46
CA ILE A 12 8.44 -4.10 -1.98
C ILE A 12 7.22 -4.77 -2.59
N THR A 13 7.42 -5.81 -3.38
CA THR A 13 6.34 -6.61 -3.98
C THR A 13 6.26 -7.96 -3.28
N LEU A 14 5.06 -8.33 -2.82
CA LEU A 14 4.78 -9.53 -2.06
C LEU A 14 3.69 -10.33 -2.74
N THR A 15 3.92 -11.62 -2.94
CA THR A 15 2.84 -12.58 -3.24
C THR A 15 2.21 -13.02 -1.93
N ILE A 16 0.89 -13.01 -1.84
CA ILE A 16 0.15 -13.33 -0.62
C ILE A 16 -0.86 -14.45 -0.86
N GLU A 17 -1.04 -15.31 0.14
CA GLU A 17 -1.98 -16.44 0.11
C GLU A 17 -2.88 -16.43 1.34
N GLY A 18 -4.16 -16.76 1.15
CA GLY A 18 -5.18 -16.71 2.20
C GLY A 18 -5.59 -15.34 2.77
N PRO A 19 -5.35 -14.17 2.11
CA PRO A 19 -5.91 -12.91 2.60
C PRO A 19 -7.44 -12.87 2.44
N PRO A 20 -8.15 -12.06 3.24
CA PRO A 20 -9.57 -11.83 3.02
C PRO A 20 -9.81 -11.11 1.69
N ASP A 21 -10.93 -11.42 1.03
CA ASP A 21 -11.39 -10.70 -0.15
C ASP A 21 -11.50 -9.19 0.16
N LEU A 22 -11.03 -8.36 -0.77
CA LEU A 22 -10.94 -6.93 -0.58
C LEU A 22 -12.04 -6.21 -1.38
N ALA A 23 -12.91 -5.48 -0.68
CA ALA A 23 -13.96 -4.69 -1.30
C ALA A 23 -13.39 -3.43 -1.95
N ASN A 24 -13.96 -3.03 -3.10
CA ASN A 24 -13.71 -1.71 -3.66
C ASN A 24 -14.43 -0.62 -2.83
N TRP A 25 -14.16 0.65 -3.17
CA TRP A 25 -14.62 1.80 -2.39
C TRP A 25 -16.15 1.90 -2.21
N ASP A 26 -16.96 1.45 -3.17
CA ASP A 26 -18.42 1.46 -3.08
C ASP A 26 -19.01 0.10 -2.68
N GLY A 27 -18.15 -0.87 -2.34
CA GLY A 27 -18.54 -2.23 -1.96
C GLY A 27 -19.19 -3.06 -3.08
N LYS A 28 -19.29 -2.54 -4.31
CA LYS A 28 -19.99 -3.23 -5.41
C LYS A 28 -19.23 -4.42 -5.97
N PHE A 29 -17.92 -4.50 -5.77
CA PHE A 29 -17.15 -5.68 -6.13
C PHE A 29 -15.96 -5.91 -5.22
N HIS A 30 -15.52 -7.16 -5.17
CA HIS A 30 -14.38 -7.58 -4.38
C HIS A 30 -13.29 -8.09 -5.31
N ILE A 31 -12.04 -7.99 -4.87
CA ILE A 31 -10.89 -8.69 -5.47
C ILE A 31 -10.40 -9.76 -4.50
N VAL A 32 -9.80 -10.80 -5.06
CA VAL A 32 -9.12 -11.87 -4.32
C VAL A 32 -7.65 -11.50 -4.32
N PRO A 33 -7.10 -10.96 -3.23
CA PRO A 33 -5.75 -10.42 -3.27
C PRO A 33 -4.72 -11.52 -3.57
N THR A 34 -3.87 -11.30 -4.57
CA THR A 34 -2.77 -12.21 -4.95
C THR A 34 -1.41 -11.54 -4.79
N THR A 35 -1.35 -10.23 -5.02
CA THR A 35 -0.11 -9.46 -4.92
C THR A 35 -0.34 -8.16 -4.16
N VAL A 36 0.61 -7.80 -3.30
CA VAL A 36 0.67 -6.51 -2.64
C VAL A 36 2.00 -5.84 -2.99
N GLU A 37 1.92 -4.64 -3.53
CA GLU A 37 3.06 -3.75 -3.73
C GLU A 37 3.00 -2.64 -2.67
N ILE A 38 4.09 -2.49 -1.91
CA ILE A 38 4.26 -1.43 -0.92
C ILE A 38 5.35 -0.50 -1.46
N ASP A 39 4.95 0.72 -1.79
CA ASP A 39 5.84 1.77 -2.25
C ASP A 39 6.05 2.77 -1.10
N TYR A 40 7.28 2.81 -0.59
CA TYR A 40 7.71 3.74 0.44
C TYR A 40 8.50 4.88 -0.20
N ARG A 41 8.10 6.11 0.11
CA ARG A 41 8.77 7.31 -0.36
C ARG A 41 9.19 8.19 0.82
N TRP A 42 10.49 8.36 1.02
CA TRP A 42 11.06 9.27 2.00
C TRP A 42 11.22 10.66 1.37
N GLU A 43 10.55 11.63 1.96
CA GLU A 43 10.57 13.04 1.55
C GLU A 43 11.08 13.87 2.72
N HIS A 44 12.22 14.54 2.56
CA HIS A 44 12.77 15.41 3.62
C HIS A 44 12.17 16.82 3.50
N PRO A 45 11.83 17.51 4.60
CA PRO A 45 11.25 18.86 4.58
C PRO A 45 12.13 19.88 3.84
N ASP A 46 13.45 19.70 3.84
CA ASP A 46 14.38 20.52 3.03
C ASP A 46 14.10 20.51 1.52
N HIS A 47 13.32 19.54 1.00
CA HIS A 47 12.92 19.49 -0.41
C HIS A 47 11.61 20.24 -0.70
N HIS A 48 10.73 20.45 0.30
CA HIS A 48 9.50 21.24 0.17
C HIS A 48 8.86 21.53 1.54
N ASP A 49 8.60 22.80 1.86
CA ASP A 49 8.08 23.21 3.18
C ASP A 49 6.71 22.61 3.54
N SER A 50 5.90 22.20 2.55
CA SER A 50 4.61 21.55 2.81
C SER A 50 4.71 20.06 3.15
N TRP A 51 5.92 19.48 3.12
CA TRP A 51 6.18 18.08 3.42
C TRP A 51 6.62 17.94 4.88
N TYR A 52 5.67 18.17 5.78
CA TYR A 52 5.89 18.14 7.24
C TYR A 52 6.07 16.73 7.82
N GLN A 53 5.89 15.67 7.01
CA GLN A 53 6.04 14.29 7.45
C GLN A 53 7.05 13.56 6.59
N PRO A 54 8.19 13.12 7.16
CA PRO A 54 9.09 12.23 6.45
C PRO A 54 8.42 10.86 6.27
N GLY A 55 8.38 10.38 5.03
CA GLY A 55 7.92 9.02 4.73
C GLY A 55 6.41 8.91 4.44
N GLY A 56 6.07 8.71 3.17
CA GLY A 56 4.77 8.22 2.74
C GLY A 56 4.85 6.74 2.34
N ALA A 57 3.78 5.98 2.60
CA ALA A 57 3.61 4.65 2.04
C ALA A 57 2.30 4.60 1.22
N SER A 58 2.41 4.14 -0.02
CA SER A 58 1.27 3.70 -0.82
C SER A 58 1.28 2.18 -0.95
N ILE A 59 0.09 1.59 -0.94
CA ILE A 59 -0.10 0.16 -1.00
C ILE A 59 -1.00 -0.13 -2.20
N LYS A 60 -0.53 -0.95 -3.14
CA LYS A 60 -1.34 -1.45 -4.25
C LYS A 60 -1.63 -2.92 -4.04
N VAL A 61 -2.90 -3.27 -3.99
CA VAL A 61 -3.37 -4.65 -3.87
C VAL A 61 -3.93 -5.07 -5.21
N THR A 62 -3.35 -6.09 -5.82
CA THR A 62 -3.78 -6.64 -7.11
C THR A 62 -4.31 -8.04 -6.92
N GLY A 63 -5.37 -8.36 -7.68
CA GLY A 63 -5.83 -9.72 -7.81
C GLY A 63 -7.10 -9.84 -8.66
N PRO A 64 -7.52 -11.07 -8.99
CA PRO A 64 -8.71 -11.29 -9.80
C PRO A 64 -9.98 -10.83 -9.08
N ARG A 65 -10.96 -10.39 -9.84
CA ARG A 65 -12.27 -10.01 -9.29
C ARG A 65 -13.06 -11.24 -8.79
N ARG A 66 -13.69 -11.11 -7.63
CA ARG A 66 -14.74 -12.02 -7.16
C ARG A 66 -16.04 -11.80 -7.92
N LEU A 67 -16.55 -12.85 -8.56
CA LEU A 67 -17.82 -12.82 -9.30
C LEU A 67 -19.01 -12.87 -8.34
N LYS A 68 -20.17 -12.36 -8.77
CA LYS A 68 -21.42 -12.42 -7.98
C LYS A 68 -21.86 -13.86 -7.66
N SER A 69 -21.42 -14.83 -8.46
CA SER A 69 -21.66 -16.26 -8.24
C SER A 69 -20.73 -16.88 -7.17
N GLY A 70 -19.76 -16.14 -6.63
CA GLY A 70 -18.74 -16.63 -5.70
C GLY A 70 -17.45 -17.12 -6.38
N GLY A 71 -17.46 -17.35 -7.69
CA GLY A 71 -16.28 -17.76 -8.46
C GLY A 71 -15.20 -16.67 -8.60
N ILE A 72 -14.00 -17.08 -9.02
CA ILE A 72 -12.88 -16.17 -9.33
C ILE A 72 -12.95 -15.81 -10.81
N GLY A 73 -13.00 -14.51 -11.13
CA GLY A 73 -12.95 -14.01 -12.50
C GLY A 73 -11.53 -14.01 -13.06
N GLN A 74 -11.39 -13.88 -14.38
CA GLN A 74 -10.07 -13.85 -15.04
C GLN A 74 -9.44 -12.46 -15.08
N GLN A 75 -10.24 -11.40 -14.93
CA GLN A 75 -9.74 -10.03 -14.97
C GLN A 75 -9.12 -9.66 -13.62
N GLU A 76 -7.85 -9.27 -13.65
CA GLU A 76 -7.18 -8.66 -12.50
C GLU A 76 -7.60 -7.21 -12.32
N CYS A 77 -7.64 -6.78 -11.07
CA CYS A 77 -7.98 -5.44 -10.64
C CYS A 77 -6.99 -5.01 -9.56
N THR A 78 -6.64 -3.72 -9.55
CA THR A 78 -5.71 -3.15 -8.58
C THR A 78 -6.38 -2.06 -7.77
N PHE A 79 -6.26 -2.11 -6.45
CA PHE A 79 -6.71 -1.08 -5.53
C PHE A 79 -5.51 -0.41 -4.87
N GLU A 80 -5.52 0.92 -4.82
CA GLU A 80 -4.46 1.70 -4.22
C GLU A 80 -4.94 2.41 -2.95
N TYR A 81 -4.13 2.30 -1.90
CA TYR A 81 -4.34 2.89 -0.58
C TYR A 81 -3.16 3.81 -0.27
N HIS A 82 -3.45 5.07 0.04
CA HIS A 82 -2.46 6.01 0.55
C HIS A 82 -2.71 6.22 2.04
N ARG A 83 -1.69 6.00 2.87
CA ARG A 83 -1.81 6.12 4.32
C ARG A 83 -2.18 7.54 4.78
N THR A 84 -1.80 8.54 3.99
CA THR A 84 -2.02 9.97 4.28
C THR A 84 -3.39 10.49 3.83
N ALA A 85 -4.13 9.74 3.00
CA ALA A 85 -5.35 10.24 2.36
C ALA A 85 -6.65 9.96 3.14
N GLY A 86 -6.56 9.66 4.45
CA GLY A 86 -7.72 9.47 5.33
C GLY A 86 -8.65 8.31 4.95
N ARG A 87 -8.23 7.42 4.03
CA ARG A 87 -8.98 6.21 3.68
C ARG A 87 -8.69 5.12 4.70
N GLU A 88 -9.73 4.42 5.13
CA GLU A 88 -9.61 3.28 6.04
C GLU A 88 -8.89 2.14 5.30
N CYS A 89 -7.60 1.97 5.60
CA CYS A 89 -6.81 0.86 5.09
C CYS A 89 -7.15 -0.40 5.92
N PRO A 90 -7.44 -1.55 5.29
CA PRO A 90 -7.69 -2.80 6.01
C PRO A 90 -6.59 -3.11 7.04
N ALA A 91 -6.99 -3.56 8.24
CA ALA A 91 -6.06 -3.81 9.35
C ALA A 91 -4.90 -4.75 8.98
N TRP A 92 -5.18 -5.82 8.23
CA TRP A 92 -4.15 -6.76 7.78
C TRP A 92 -3.11 -6.13 6.84
N LEU A 93 -3.49 -5.13 6.03
CA LEU A 93 -2.54 -4.38 5.21
C LEU A 93 -1.67 -3.46 6.05
N ILE A 94 -2.23 -2.86 7.11
CA ILE A 94 -1.47 -2.04 8.06
C ILE A 94 -0.41 -2.91 8.76
N GLU A 95 -0.80 -4.11 9.21
CA GLU A 95 0.12 -5.09 9.82
C GLU A 95 1.22 -5.53 8.84
N LEU A 96 0.85 -5.84 7.59
CA LEU A 96 1.81 -6.22 6.55
C LEU A 96 2.83 -5.09 6.28
N VAL A 97 2.38 -3.85 6.17
CA VAL A 97 3.26 -2.68 6.01
C VAL A 97 4.18 -2.50 7.21
N ALA A 98 3.70 -2.74 8.44
CA ALA A 98 4.55 -2.66 9.63
C ALA A 98 5.66 -3.73 9.63
N GLN A 99 5.38 -4.95 9.12
CA GLN A 99 6.36 -6.04 9.02
C GLN A 99 7.44 -5.78 7.97
N HIS A 100 7.10 -5.05 6.90
CA HIS A 100 8.00 -4.77 5.78
C HIS A 100 8.57 -3.36 5.77
N LEU A 101 8.35 -2.59 6.85
CA LEU A 101 8.87 -1.23 6.95
C LEU A 101 10.42 -1.26 6.92
N PRO A 102 11.05 -0.51 6.00
CA PRO A 102 12.50 -0.44 5.97
C PRO A 102 13.05 0.12 7.29
N LYS A 103 14.13 -0.49 7.78
CA LYS A 103 14.75 -0.09 9.04
C LYS A 103 15.10 1.41 9.04
N GLY A 104 14.61 2.15 10.05
CA GLY A 104 14.91 3.58 10.23
C GLY A 104 14.01 4.53 9.43
N TRP A 105 12.88 4.04 8.90
CA TRP A 105 11.83 4.83 8.24
C TRP A 105 10.65 5.17 9.17
N ASP A 106 10.63 4.59 10.37
CA ASP A 106 9.70 4.89 11.48
C ASP A 106 10.15 6.06 12.38
N GLN A 107 11.28 6.70 12.05
CA GLN A 107 11.98 7.68 12.89
C GLN A 107 11.77 9.12 12.45
#